data_AF-A0A948ZQ10-F1
#
_entry.id   AF-A0A948ZQ10-F1
#
_cell.length_a   1.000
_cell.length_b   1.000
_cell.length_c   1.000
_cell.angle_alpha   90.00
_cell.angle_beta   90.00
_cell.angle_gamma   90.00
#
_symmetry.space_group_name_H-M   'P 1'
#
loop_
_entity.id
_entity.type
_entity.pdbx_description
1 polymer ?
#
loop_
_entity_poly.entity_id
_entity_poly.type
_entity_poly.pdbx_seq_one_letter_code
_entity_poly.pdbx_strand_id
1 'polypeptide(L)'
;MKISRSAGILAVLLVVATLAQAQSTIDWTNVAGGTFSVGGNWQGGVAPGATDTARFTNAASYGVIWSGNAANSDALFDAPSGTVTADVGVANAWTLTNTLKLGQSSGAAGTLLLTNGTMVVSNAAGTANVKMGNGGSGVFQIQGQGGALYADT
;
A
#
# COMPACT_ATOMS: atom_id res chain seq x y z
N MET A 1 71.87 -4.53 -8.14
CA MET A 1 70.96 -3.45 -8.57
C MET A 1 69.84 -4.02 -9.41
N LYS A 2 68.60 -4.04 -8.87
CA LYS A 2 67.33 -3.88 -9.59
C LYS A 2 66.23 -3.76 -8.51
N ILE A 3 65.74 -2.54 -8.35
CA ILE A 3 64.62 -2.14 -7.48
C ILE A 3 63.37 -2.24 -8.35
N SER A 4 62.31 -2.90 -7.85
CA SER A 4 60.98 -2.86 -8.45
C SER A 4 60.00 -2.30 -7.41
N ARG A 5 59.43 -1.13 -7.70
CA ARG A 5 58.41 -0.42 -6.88
C ARG A 5 57.00 -0.74 -7.40
N SER A 6 56.00 -0.33 -6.60
CA SER A 6 54.59 -0.01 -6.95
C SER A 6 53.58 -1.09 -6.52
N ALA A 7 52.37 -0.78 -6.05
CA ALA A 7 51.75 0.44 -5.52
C ALA A 7 50.53 -0.07 -4.73
N GLY A 8 50.38 0.33 -3.46
CA GLY A 8 49.24 -0.07 -2.64
C GLY A 8 47.98 0.69 -3.08
N ILE A 9 46.97 -0.04 -3.55
CA ILE A 9 45.68 0.49 -4.00
C ILE A 9 44.94 1.08 -2.79
N LEU A 10 44.58 2.36 -2.89
CA LEU A 10 43.72 3.05 -1.93
C LEU A 10 42.26 2.70 -2.23
N ALA A 11 41.61 1.92 -1.37
CA ALA A 11 40.19 1.66 -1.48
C ALA A 11 39.38 2.86 -0.95
N VAL A 12 38.66 3.54 -1.82
CA VAL A 12 37.69 4.58 -1.44
C VAL A 12 36.39 3.88 -1.04
N LEU A 13 36.04 3.95 0.25
CA LEU A 13 34.77 3.45 0.77
C LEU A 13 33.68 4.49 0.51
N LEU A 14 32.84 4.27 -0.51
CA LEU A 14 31.67 5.09 -0.79
C LEU A 14 30.54 4.71 0.19
N VAL A 15 30.33 5.52 1.23
CA VAL A 15 29.16 5.39 2.11
C VAL A 15 27.98 6.08 1.43
N VAL A 16 27.08 5.30 0.83
CA VAL A 16 25.78 5.80 0.36
C VAL A 16 24.86 5.89 1.57
N ALA A 17 24.65 7.10 2.10
CA ALA A 17 23.64 7.35 3.12
C ALA A 17 22.26 7.21 2.46
N THR A 18 21.54 6.13 2.77
CA THR A 18 20.13 5.98 2.38
C THR A 18 19.30 6.96 3.22
N LEU A 19 18.75 7.99 2.58
CA LEU A 19 17.74 8.84 3.22
C LEU A 19 16.51 7.98 3.48
N ALA A 20 16.20 7.72 4.74
CA ALA A 20 14.92 7.15 5.12
C ALA A 20 13.83 8.15 4.72
N GLN A 21 13.06 7.85 3.66
CA GLN A 21 11.86 8.64 3.37
C GLN A 21 10.85 8.40 4.50
N ALA A 22 10.36 9.50 5.09
CA ALA A 22 9.34 9.40 6.11
C ALA A 22 8.05 8.85 5.50
N GLN A 23 7.49 7.83 6.13
CA GLN A 23 6.18 7.28 5.76
C GLN A 23 5.12 8.39 5.83
N SER A 24 4.57 8.77 4.68
CA SER A 24 3.47 9.74 4.63
C SER A 24 2.13 9.01 4.61
N THR A 25 1.11 9.59 5.23
CA THR A 25 -0.28 9.13 5.04
C THR A 25 -0.95 10.04 4.04
N ILE A 26 -1.50 9.47 2.97
CA ILE A 26 -2.11 10.24 1.88
C ILE A 26 -3.57 9.81 1.75
N ASP A 27 -4.47 10.78 1.86
CA ASP A 27 -5.91 10.56 1.84
C ASP A 27 -6.46 10.51 0.42
N TRP A 28 -7.29 9.52 0.15
CA TRP A 28 -8.16 9.53 -1.02
C TRP A 28 -9.22 10.63 -0.86
N THR A 29 -9.40 11.47 -1.86
CA THR A 29 -10.34 12.60 -1.83
C THR A 29 -11.49 12.44 -2.82
N ASN A 30 -11.38 11.55 -3.79
CA ASN A 30 -12.36 11.40 -4.86
C ASN A 30 -13.52 10.43 -4.49
N VAL A 31 -14.61 10.99 -3.98
CA VAL A 31 -15.81 10.22 -3.59
C VAL A 31 -16.57 9.57 -4.74
N ALA A 32 -16.29 9.94 -6.00
CA ALA A 32 -16.86 9.30 -7.18
C ALA A 32 -16.04 8.09 -7.66
N GLY A 33 -14.87 7.86 -7.07
CA GLY A 33 -13.94 6.82 -7.50
C GLY A 33 -13.03 7.26 -8.64
N GLY A 34 -12.08 6.40 -9.00
CA GLY A 34 -11.10 6.72 -10.04
C GLY A 34 -9.87 5.83 -10.02
N THR A 35 -8.86 6.23 -10.80
CA THR A 35 -7.60 5.49 -10.91
C THR A 35 -6.67 5.76 -9.73
N PHE A 36 -6.12 4.70 -9.13
CA PHE A 36 -5.23 4.76 -7.96
C PHE A 36 -3.99 5.63 -8.21
N SER A 37 -3.38 5.54 -9.39
CA SER A 37 -2.13 6.26 -9.73
C SER A 37 -2.33 7.73 -10.09
N VAL A 38 -3.58 8.22 -10.22
CA VAL A 38 -3.85 9.61 -10.58
C VAL A 38 -3.79 10.49 -9.34
N GLY A 39 -2.75 11.32 -9.25
CA GLY A 39 -2.51 12.20 -8.10
C GLY A 39 -3.68 13.13 -7.76
N GLY A 40 -4.48 13.55 -8.74
CA GLY A 40 -5.68 14.36 -8.52
C GLY A 40 -6.79 13.69 -7.68
N ASN A 41 -6.72 12.38 -7.48
CA ASN A 41 -7.63 11.64 -6.59
C ASN A 41 -7.17 11.62 -5.12
N TRP A 42 -5.97 12.15 -4.84
CA TRP A 42 -5.32 12.10 -3.54
C TRP A 42 -5.08 13.51 -2.99
N GLN A 43 -5.10 13.61 -1.67
CA GLN A 43 -4.75 14.83 -0.96
C GLN A 43 -3.32 15.25 -1.32
N GLY A 44 -3.14 16.52 -1.70
CA GLY A 44 -1.83 17.04 -2.13
C GLY A 44 -1.49 16.77 -3.61
N GLY A 45 -2.36 16.12 -4.37
CA GLY A 45 -2.18 15.96 -5.82
C GLY A 45 -1.17 14.89 -6.21
N VAL A 46 -0.79 14.00 -5.29
CA VAL A 46 0.22 12.94 -5.49
C VAL A 46 -0.32 11.62 -4.95
N ALA A 47 -0.19 10.55 -5.72
CA ALA A 47 -0.57 9.20 -5.29
C ALA A 47 0.48 8.60 -4.34
N PRO A 48 0.06 7.79 -3.34
CA PRO A 48 0.97 7.20 -2.37
C PRO A 48 1.89 6.16 -3.01
N GLY A 49 3.18 6.23 -2.66
CA GLY A 49 4.20 5.30 -3.09
C GLY A 49 4.41 4.13 -2.11
N ALA A 50 5.46 3.35 -2.38
CA ALA A 50 5.76 2.09 -1.69
C ALA A 50 6.01 2.23 -0.18
N THR A 51 6.43 3.41 0.30
CA THR A 51 6.67 3.69 1.71
C THR A 51 5.49 4.36 2.41
N ASP A 52 4.47 4.77 1.66
CA ASP A 52 3.36 5.57 2.17
C ASP A 52 2.17 4.72 2.59
N THR A 53 1.32 5.30 3.43
CA THR A 53 0.00 4.77 3.77
C THR A 53 -1.06 5.34 2.86
N ALA A 54 -1.74 4.46 2.12
CA ALA A 54 -2.94 4.81 1.36
C ALA A 54 -4.17 4.80 2.29
N ARG A 55 -4.80 5.96 2.51
CA ARG A 55 -5.92 6.09 3.47
C ARG A 55 -7.24 6.43 2.78
N PHE A 56 -8.27 5.64 3.08
CA PHE A 56 -9.62 5.74 2.55
C PHE A 56 -10.61 5.95 3.71
N THR A 57 -11.09 7.18 3.87
CA THR A 57 -11.94 7.60 5.01
C THR A 57 -13.25 8.25 4.57
N ASN A 58 -13.49 8.39 3.27
CA ASN A 58 -14.71 8.97 2.75
C ASN A 58 -15.90 8.05 3.04
N ALA A 59 -16.96 8.60 3.64
CA ALA A 59 -18.22 7.90 3.91
C ALA A 59 -19.06 7.73 2.62
N ALA A 60 -18.53 7.01 1.65
CA ALA A 60 -19.13 6.80 0.33
C ALA A 60 -18.75 5.41 -0.23
N SER A 61 -19.52 4.94 -1.22
CA SER A 61 -19.18 3.73 -1.97
C SER A 61 -18.66 4.10 -3.35
N TYR A 62 -17.45 3.64 -3.69
CA TYR A 62 -16.79 4.00 -4.93
C TYR A 62 -15.79 2.94 -5.40
N GLY A 63 -15.51 2.96 -6.70
CA GLY A 63 -14.52 2.10 -7.33
C GLY A 63 -13.13 2.75 -7.35
N VAL A 64 -12.11 1.95 -7.07
CA VAL A 64 -10.71 2.33 -7.27
C VAL A 64 -10.08 1.35 -8.25
N ILE A 65 -9.48 1.87 -9.30
CA ILE A 65 -8.92 1.07 -10.40
C ILE A 65 -7.39 1.19 -10.39
N TRP A 66 -6.69 0.07 -10.47
CA TRP A 66 -5.26 0.05 -10.69
C TRP A 66 -4.95 -0.16 -12.17
N SER A 67 -4.23 0.77 -12.78
CA SER A 67 -3.76 0.65 -14.17
C SER A 67 -2.51 -0.22 -14.30
N GLY A 68 -2.00 -0.77 -13.20
CA GLY A 68 -0.77 -1.56 -13.11
C GLY A 68 -0.46 -1.91 -11.66
N ASN A 69 0.65 -2.60 -11.42
CA ASN A 69 1.10 -2.91 -10.07
C ASN A 69 1.27 -1.65 -9.22
N ALA A 70 0.91 -1.74 -7.94
CA ALA A 70 1.17 -0.69 -6.96
C ALA A 70 1.70 -1.29 -5.66
N ALA A 71 2.43 -0.48 -4.90
CA ALA A 71 2.91 -0.85 -3.59
C ALA A 71 2.71 0.29 -2.60
N ASN A 72 2.44 -0.06 -1.35
CA ASN A 72 2.36 0.86 -0.21
C ASN A 72 2.92 0.17 1.05
N SER A 73 3.20 0.95 2.09
CA SER A 73 3.55 0.37 3.39
C SER A 73 2.29 -0.18 4.05
N ASP A 74 1.28 0.67 4.18
CA ASP A 74 0.00 0.35 4.77
C ASP A 74 -1.15 0.76 3.86
N ALA A 75 -2.31 0.14 4.06
CA ALA A 75 -3.59 0.69 3.60
C ALA A 75 -4.57 0.75 4.76
N LEU A 76 -5.32 1.83 4.86
CA LEU A 76 -6.30 2.05 5.93
C LEU A 76 -7.67 2.39 5.34
N PHE A 77 -8.66 1.58 5.67
CA PHE A 77 -10.08 1.80 5.38
C PHE A 77 -10.80 2.07 6.69
N ASP A 78 -11.24 3.31 6.92
CA ASP A 78 -11.73 3.72 8.23
C ASP A 78 -12.92 4.71 8.17
N ALA A 79 -13.63 4.71 7.03
CA ALA A 79 -14.88 5.45 6.91
C ALA A 79 -15.96 4.86 7.84
N PRO A 80 -16.90 5.67 8.36
CA PRO A 80 -18.02 5.18 9.19
C PRO A 80 -19.05 4.36 8.41
N SER A 81 -19.02 4.44 7.07
CA SER A 81 -19.91 3.71 6.17
C SER A 81 -19.34 3.68 4.75
N GLY A 82 -19.95 2.87 3.88
CA GLY A 82 -19.60 2.77 2.47
C GLY A 82 -18.66 1.61 2.19
N THR A 83 -18.29 1.45 0.91
CA THR A 83 -17.44 0.36 0.45
C THR A 83 -16.49 0.84 -0.63
N VAL A 84 -15.20 0.59 -0.43
CA VAL A 84 -14.22 0.77 -1.50
C VAL A 84 -14.19 -0.52 -2.31
N THR A 85 -14.55 -0.42 -3.59
CA THR A 85 -14.44 -1.53 -4.54
C THR A 85 -13.11 -1.45 -5.26
N ALA A 86 -12.19 -2.33 -4.92
CA ALA A 86 -10.89 -2.41 -5.57
C ALA A 86 -10.94 -3.32 -6.80
N ASP A 87 -10.63 -2.74 -7.95
CA ASP A 87 -10.32 -3.45 -9.18
C ASP A 87 -8.81 -3.29 -9.44
N VAL A 88 -8.03 -4.24 -8.91
CA VAL A 88 -6.57 -4.20 -9.07
C VAL A 88 -6.20 -4.58 -10.52
N GLY A 89 -7.09 -5.27 -11.24
CA GLY A 89 -6.85 -5.81 -12.57
C GLY A 89 -6.24 -7.22 -12.50
N VAL A 90 -6.75 -8.13 -13.32
CA VAL A 90 -6.46 -9.58 -13.25
C VAL A 90 -4.98 -9.97 -13.33
N ALA A 91 -4.14 -9.15 -13.96
CA ALA A 91 -2.71 -9.40 -14.14
C ALA A 91 -1.82 -8.58 -13.17
N ASN A 92 -2.42 -7.80 -12.29
CA ASN A 92 -1.72 -6.87 -11.42
C ASN A 92 -1.80 -7.31 -9.95
N ALA A 93 -0.88 -6.75 -9.17
CA ALA A 93 -0.87 -6.86 -7.72
C ALA A 93 -0.83 -5.49 -7.05
N TRP A 94 -1.55 -5.38 -5.92
CA TRP A 94 -1.40 -4.32 -4.95
C TRP A 94 -0.72 -4.87 -3.70
N THR A 95 0.54 -4.48 -3.49
CA THR A 95 1.39 -5.01 -2.42
C THR A 95 1.47 -4.06 -1.24
N LEU A 96 1.15 -4.55 -0.06
CA LEU A 96 1.34 -3.89 1.22
C LEU A 96 2.48 -4.57 1.97
N THR A 97 3.48 -3.80 2.39
CA THR A 97 4.66 -4.32 3.09
C THR A 97 4.53 -4.29 4.61
N ASN A 98 3.46 -3.74 5.15
CA ASN A 98 3.19 -3.68 6.58
C ASN A 98 1.79 -4.18 6.90
N THR A 99 0.77 -3.32 6.90
CA THR A 99 -0.55 -3.74 7.38
C THR A 99 -1.68 -3.27 6.47
N LEU A 100 -2.60 -4.18 6.15
CA LEU A 100 -3.95 -3.85 5.70
C LEU A 100 -4.84 -3.62 6.93
N LYS A 101 -5.42 -2.43 7.05
CA LYS A 101 -6.22 -2.02 8.22
C LYS A 101 -7.65 -1.69 7.78
N LEU A 102 -8.64 -2.31 8.41
CA LEU A 102 -10.06 -2.05 8.19
C LEU A 102 -10.78 -1.79 9.51
N GLY A 103 -11.52 -0.69 9.62
CA GLY A 103 -12.34 -0.36 10.79
C GLY A 103 -11.54 -0.35 12.10
N GLN A 104 -10.47 0.44 12.15
CA GLN A 104 -9.57 0.55 13.31
C GLN A 104 -10.02 1.63 14.29
N SER A 105 -10.79 2.63 13.84
CA SER A 105 -11.29 3.68 14.71
C SER A 105 -12.67 3.34 15.28
N SER A 106 -12.98 3.86 16.47
CA SER A 106 -14.32 3.77 17.05
C SER A 106 -15.36 4.36 16.09
N GLY A 107 -16.42 3.60 15.80
CA GLY A 107 -17.47 3.98 14.86
C GLY A 107 -17.13 3.84 13.38
N ALA A 108 -15.93 3.36 13.03
CA ALA A 108 -15.58 3.06 11.64
C ALA A 108 -16.17 1.72 11.18
N ALA A 109 -16.62 1.65 9.93
CA ALA A 109 -17.15 0.46 9.26
C ALA A 109 -16.34 0.16 7.98
N GLY A 110 -15.00 0.20 8.09
CA GLY A 110 -14.09 0.07 6.96
C GLY A 110 -14.35 -1.19 6.15
N THR A 111 -14.82 -1.02 4.92
CA THR A 111 -15.17 -2.13 4.03
C THR A 111 -14.39 -2.04 2.72
N LEU A 112 -13.67 -3.12 2.39
CA LEU A 112 -12.95 -3.29 1.13
C LEU A 112 -13.50 -4.51 0.39
N LEU A 113 -13.92 -4.30 -0.85
CA LEU A 113 -14.35 -5.33 -1.78
C LEU A 113 -13.30 -5.47 -2.90
N LEU A 114 -12.55 -6.57 -2.92
CA LEU A 114 -11.63 -6.91 -4.00
C LEU A 114 -12.37 -7.68 -5.10
N THR A 115 -12.40 -7.13 -6.32
CA THR A 115 -13.13 -7.72 -7.45
C THR A 115 -12.22 -8.42 -8.46
N ASN A 116 -11.06 -7.83 -8.76
CA ASN A 116 -10.03 -8.45 -9.59
C ASN A 116 -8.63 -8.15 -9.07
N GLY A 117 -7.69 -9.00 -9.50
CA GLY A 117 -6.26 -8.88 -9.24
C GLY A 117 -5.87 -9.43 -7.87
N THR A 118 -4.62 -9.21 -7.51
CA THR A 118 -4.06 -9.78 -6.28
C THR A 118 -3.78 -8.69 -5.26
N MET A 119 -4.23 -8.88 -4.03
CA MET A 119 -3.73 -8.14 -2.88
C MET A 119 -2.67 -8.98 -2.17
N VAL A 120 -1.49 -8.41 -1.95
CA VAL A 120 -0.39 -9.07 -1.24
C VAL A 120 -0.10 -8.27 0.02
N VAL A 121 -0.13 -8.91 1.18
CA VAL A 121 0.18 -8.30 2.48
C VAL A 121 1.33 -9.09 3.09
N SER A 122 2.55 -8.77 2.68
CA SER A 122 3.73 -9.58 2.99
C SER A 122 4.99 -8.72 3.07
N ASN A 123 5.95 -9.14 3.90
CA ASN A 123 7.29 -8.57 3.90
C ASN A 123 8.35 -9.63 4.18
N ALA A 124 9.62 -9.25 3.96
CA ALA A 124 10.75 -10.16 4.18
C ALA A 124 10.92 -10.62 5.64
N ALA A 125 10.31 -9.90 6.60
CA ALA A 125 10.34 -10.25 8.00
C ALA A 125 9.21 -11.21 8.41
N GLY A 126 8.23 -11.47 7.54
CA GLY A 126 7.05 -12.28 7.85
C GLY A 126 6.14 -11.61 8.89
N THR A 127 6.17 -10.28 9.00
CA THR A 127 5.43 -9.53 10.04
C THR A 127 4.25 -8.74 9.49
N ALA A 128 4.03 -8.80 8.17
CA ALA A 128 2.90 -8.09 7.58
C ALA A 128 1.58 -8.73 8.04
N ASN A 129 0.51 -7.94 8.15
CA ASN A 129 -0.73 -8.45 8.74
C ASN A 129 -1.99 -7.77 8.19
N VAL A 130 -3.12 -8.46 8.27
CA VAL A 130 -4.46 -7.92 8.03
C VAL A 130 -5.16 -7.71 9.37
N LYS A 131 -5.50 -6.45 9.68
CA LYS A 131 -6.21 -6.07 10.91
C LYS A 131 -7.62 -5.60 10.58
N MET A 132 -8.61 -6.19 11.23
CA MET A 132 -10.03 -5.88 11.05
C MET A 132 -10.69 -5.64 12.41
N GLY A 133 -11.46 -4.55 12.54
CA GLY A 133 -12.35 -4.32 13.68
C GLY A 133 -11.66 -3.97 15.01
N ASN A 134 -10.46 -3.38 14.98
CA ASN A 134 -9.73 -2.99 16.20
C ASN A 134 -10.21 -1.66 16.80
N GLY A 135 -11.52 -1.54 17.05
CA GLY A 135 -12.18 -0.32 17.52
C GLY A 135 -13.51 -0.05 16.81
N GLY A 136 -13.59 -0.43 15.53
CA GLY A 136 -14.80 -0.39 14.71
C GLY A 136 -15.19 -1.77 14.18
N SER A 137 -15.76 -1.80 12.98
CA SER A 137 -16.04 -3.01 12.21
C SER A 137 -15.25 -2.97 10.90
N GLY A 138 -14.44 -4.01 10.65
CA GLY A 138 -13.68 -4.15 9.41
C GLY A 138 -14.21 -5.32 8.60
N VAL A 139 -14.44 -5.11 7.30
CA VAL A 139 -14.92 -6.16 6.39
C VAL A 139 -14.04 -6.19 5.14
N PHE A 140 -13.40 -7.33 4.91
CA PHE A 140 -12.72 -7.64 3.65
C PHE A 140 -13.53 -8.70 2.90
N GLN A 141 -13.85 -8.42 1.64
CA GLN A 141 -14.59 -9.32 0.77
C GLN A 141 -13.82 -9.52 -0.53
N ILE A 142 -13.85 -10.75 -1.04
CA ILE A 142 -13.45 -11.08 -2.40
C ILE A 142 -14.71 -11.49 -3.15
N GLN A 143 -14.97 -10.86 -4.28
CA GLN A 143 -16.11 -11.20 -5.13
C GLN A 143 -15.65 -11.48 -6.57
N GLY A 144 -16.16 -12.56 -7.14
CA GLY A 144 -15.75 -13.04 -8.46
C GLY A 144 -14.59 -14.04 -8.39
N GLN A 145 -14.15 -14.53 -9.56
CA GLN A 145 -13.07 -15.51 -9.67
C GLN A 145 -11.68 -14.86 -9.85
N GLY A 146 -11.61 -13.53 -9.96
CA GLY A 146 -10.40 -12.80 -10.31
C GLY A 146 -9.62 -12.20 -9.14
N GLY A 147 -10.19 -12.20 -7.93
CA GLY A 147 -9.58 -11.62 -6.74
C GLY A 147 -8.83 -12.65 -5.89
N ALA A 148 -7.64 -12.29 -5.39
CA ALA A 148 -6.88 -13.11 -4.45
C ALA A 148 -6.25 -12.27 -3.34
N LEU A 149 -6.15 -12.84 -2.13
CA LEU A 149 -5.40 -12.28 -1.02
C LEU A 149 -4.29 -13.26 -0.61
N TYR A 150 -3.05 -12.79 -0.58
CA TYR A 150 -1.92 -13.49 0.05
C TYR A 150 -1.47 -12.65 1.23
N ALA A 151 -1.43 -13.23 2.42
CA ALA A 151 -0.96 -12.56 3.63
C ALA A 151 0.02 -13.45 4.38
N ASP A 152 1.01 -12.83 5.03
CA ASP A 152 1.84 -13.53 6.02
C ASP A 152 0.94 -14.06 7.16
N THR A 153 1.33 -15.18 7.76
CA THR A 153 0.60 -15.88 8.84
C THR A 153 1.07 -15.48 10.22
#